data_AF-A0A7K0N5B3-F1
#
_entry.id   AF-A0A7K0N5B3-F1
#
_cell.length_a   1.000
_cell.length_b   1.000
_cell.length_c   1.000
_cell.angle_alpha   90.00
_cell.angle_beta   90.00
_cell.angle_gamma   90.00
#
_symmetry.space_group_name_H-M   'P 1'
#
loop_
_entity.id
_entity.type
_entity.pdbx_description
1 polymer ?
#
loop_
_entity_poly.entity_id
_entity_poly.type
_entity_poly.pdbx_seq_one_letter_code
_entity_poly.pdbx_strand_id
1 'polypeptide(L)'
;VSGRVAIGTIDSYLIARMTRGFQHVTDATNASRTMLYNLNTGTWDRWLCELFGVPMGALPEIVSSYGVIGNSDAASFLGVTAPIAGIAGDQQAALVGQAGFTPGATKCTYGTGSFLLVHTGDKPAASTRGLLTTVALQHLDGRRDFALEGSVFVTGAAVQWLRDGLGIINSAAEVEALARSVPDAGGVVFVPALTGLGAPDWDPSARGLIIGITRATTKAHIARATLDAIAYEVVDLVELMRAEGGVDLRVLAVDGGAAANDLLCQIQANTLGIPVDRSAQLQTTGLGAAFLAGLGTGVWDSTDELINTRRSSGIFEPGEVSPEGHARWRDAVQRSTNWASN
;
A
#
# COMPACT_ATOMS: atom_id res chain seq x y z
N VAL A 1 -13.35 16.71 27.67
CA VAL A 1 -12.83 15.49 28.33
C VAL A 1 -11.86 15.93 29.43
N SER A 2 -11.93 15.37 30.64
CA SER A 2 -11.24 15.84 31.86
C SER A 2 -9.73 15.57 31.93
N GLY A 3 -9.02 15.54 30.80
CA GLY A 3 -7.57 15.27 30.75
C GLY A 3 -7.16 13.84 31.16
N ARG A 4 -8.08 12.88 31.10
CA ARG A 4 -7.89 11.48 31.55
C ARG A 4 -7.74 10.47 30.41
N VAL A 5 -7.75 10.93 29.16
CA VAL A 5 -7.73 10.08 27.97
C VAL A 5 -6.69 10.63 27.00
N ALA A 6 -5.86 9.74 26.48
CA ALA A 6 -4.97 9.99 25.35
C ALA A 6 -5.51 9.21 24.14
N ILE A 7 -5.53 9.85 22.99
CA ILE A 7 -5.94 9.30 21.70
C ILE A 7 -4.68 9.19 20.85
N GLY A 8 -4.59 8.15 20.01
CA GLY A 8 -3.48 7.98 19.10
C GLY A 8 -3.70 6.76 18.22
N THR A 9 -3.05 6.78 17.06
CA THR A 9 -2.86 5.62 16.20
C THR A 9 -1.92 4.61 16.86
N ILE A 10 -1.72 3.43 16.24
CA ILE A 10 -0.96 2.33 16.83
C ILE A 10 0.49 2.71 17.11
N ASP A 11 1.13 3.49 16.25
CA ASP A 11 2.47 4.06 16.47
C ASP A 11 2.54 4.86 17.78
N SER A 12 1.58 5.76 17.99
CA SER A 12 1.52 6.59 19.20
C SER A 12 1.31 5.75 20.46
N TYR A 13 0.43 4.75 20.38
CA TYR A 13 0.23 3.78 21.46
C TYR A 13 1.54 3.04 21.78
N LEU A 14 2.20 2.46 20.77
CA LEU A 14 3.43 1.69 20.97
C LEU A 14 4.53 2.56 21.58
N ILE A 15 4.72 3.79 21.09
CA ILE A 15 5.72 4.72 21.63
C ILE A 15 5.41 5.08 23.09
N ALA A 16 4.16 5.37 23.42
CA ALA A 16 3.76 5.61 24.81
C ALA A 16 4.02 4.38 25.69
N ARG A 17 3.76 3.16 25.21
CA ARG A 17 4.07 1.93 25.97
C ARG A 17 5.57 1.71 26.13
N MET A 18 6.35 1.92 25.07
CA MET A 18 7.82 1.76 25.07
C MET A 18 8.50 2.76 25.98
N THR A 19 7.93 3.95 26.14
CA THR A 19 8.48 5.05 26.95
C THR A 19 7.79 5.20 28.31
N ARG A 20 6.97 4.24 28.74
CA ARG A 20 6.21 4.29 30.00
C ARG A 20 5.31 5.53 30.13
N GLY A 21 4.82 6.05 29.00
CA GLY A 21 3.92 7.19 28.90
C GLY A 21 4.62 8.55 28.85
N PHE A 22 5.96 8.60 28.81
CA PHE A 22 6.69 9.87 28.71
C PHE A 22 6.61 10.52 27.33
N GLN A 23 6.43 9.73 26.27
CA GLN A 23 6.26 10.23 24.92
C GLN A 23 4.86 9.89 24.40
N HIS A 24 4.07 10.91 24.10
CA HIS A 24 2.76 10.79 23.44
C HIS A 24 2.82 11.55 22.11
N VAL A 25 3.39 10.88 21.11
CA VAL A 25 3.71 11.47 19.80
C VAL A 25 3.17 10.60 18.67
N THR A 26 3.08 11.16 17.47
CA THR A 26 2.84 10.47 16.20
C THR A 26 3.60 11.20 15.10
N ASP A 27 3.81 10.59 13.94
CA ASP A 27 4.37 11.31 12.79
C ASP A 27 3.28 11.81 11.84
N ALA A 28 3.68 12.66 10.89
CA ALA A 28 2.76 13.24 9.92
C ALA A 28 2.12 12.21 8.98
N THR A 29 2.80 11.09 8.69
CA THR A 29 2.23 10.04 7.84
C THR A 29 1.04 9.39 8.53
N ASN A 30 1.16 8.97 9.79
CA ASN A 30 0.05 8.44 10.59
C ASN A 30 -1.02 9.49 10.86
N ALA A 31 -0.64 10.71 11.26
CA ALA A 31 -1.58 11.80 11.52
C ALA A 31 -2.48 12.09 10.31
N SER A 32 -1.92 12.06 9.09
CA SER A 32 -2.67 12.28 7.85
C SER A 32 -3.78 11.25 7.58
N ARG A 33 -3.82 10.14 8.32
CA ARG A 33 -4.82 9.05 8.16
C ARG A 33 -6.00 9.16 9.14
N THR A 34 -6.02 10.19 9.96
CA THR A 34 -7.01 10.35 11.05
C THR A 34 -8.25 11.16 10.66
N MET A 35 -8.23 11.83 9.49
CA MET A 35 -9.17 12.90 9.12
C MET A 35 -9.14 14.14 10.05
N LEU A 36 -8.20 14.23 10.99
CA LEU A 36 -8.06 15.37 11.90
C LEU A 36 -6.84 16.24 11.58
N TYR A 37 -5.96 15.79 10.68
CA TYR A 37 -4.72 16.47 10.30
C TYR A 37 -4.93 17.30 9.03
N ASN A 38 -4.48 18.55 9.06
CA ASN A 38 -4.53 19.43 7.91
C ASN A 38 -3.25 19.30 7.07
N LEU A 39 -3.39 18.76 5.85
CA LEU A 39 -2.27 18.55 4.92
C LEU A 39 -1.54 19.85 4.56
N ASN A 40 -2.21 21.00 4.55
CA ASN A 40 -1.60 22.28 4.20
C ASN A 40 -0.75 22.82 5.36
N THR A 41 -1.30 22.86 6.57
CA THR A 41 -0.62 23.48 7.73
C THR A 41 0.34 22.55 8.45
N GLY A 42 0.11 21.23 8.38
CA GLY A 42 0.94 20.24 9.06
C GLY A 42 0.60 20.06 10.52
N THR A 43 -0.63 20.39 10.91
CA THR A 43 -1.08 20.39 12.30
C THR A 43 -2.46 19.75 12.41
N TRP A 44 -2.85 19.40 13.63
CA TRP A 44 -4.25 19.08 13.92
C TRP A 44 -5.16 20.26 13.54
N ASP A 45 -6.25 19.95 12.84
CA ASP A 45 -7.24 20.91 12.40
C ASP A 45 -8.29 21.10 13.48
N ARG A 46 -8.41 22.34 13.98
CA ARG A 46 -9.33 22.67 15.05
C ARG A 46 -10.78 22.45 14.66
N TRP A 47 -11.15 22.80 13.43
CA TRP A 47 -12.53 22.67 12.98
C TRP A 47 -12.94 21.21 12.83
N LEU A 48 -12.07 20.36 12.27
CA LEU A 48 -12.31 18.90 12.19
C LEU A 48 -12.43 18.29 13.59
N CYS A 49 -11.55 18.67 14.51
CA CYS A 49 -11.62 18.21 15.90
C CYS A 49 -12.93 18.62 16.58
N GLU A 50 -13.37 19.88 16.42
CA GLU A 50 -14.66 20.36 16.95
C GLU A 50 -15.85 19.62 16.31
N LEU A 51 -15.83 19.40 15.00
CA LEU A 51 -16.86 18.69 14.26
C LEU A 51 -17.07 17.26 14.76
N PHE A 52 -15.98 16.53 15.01
CA PHE A 52 -16.03 15.15 15.49
C PHE A 52 -16.06 15.01 17.02
N GLY A 53 -16.03 16.14 17.76
CA GLY A 53 -16.01 16.13 19.22
C GLY A 53 -14.71 15.60 19.83
N VAL A 54 -13.60 15.69 19.10
CA VAL A 54 -12.28 15.24 19.54
C VAL A 54 -11.57 16.37 20.31
N PRO A 55 -11.23 16.19 21.59
CA PRO A 55 -10.50 17.19 22.34
C PRO A 55 -9.03 17.25 21.86
N MET A 56 -8.60 18.38 21.32
CA MET A 56 -7.22 18.55 20.81
C MET A 56 -6.14 18.21 21.84
N GLY A 57 -6.37 18.52 23.13
CA GLY A 57 -5.42 18.19 24.21
C GLY A 57 -5.29 16.70 24.53
N ALA A 58 -6.08 15.82 23.90
CA ALA A 58 -5.92 14.37 23.98
C ALA A 58 -5.17 13.79 22.77
N LEU A 59 -4.86 14.60 21.75
CA LEU A 59 -4.12 14.16 20.56
C LEU A 59 -2.62 14.19 20.81
N PRO A 60 -1.84 13.30 20.17
CA PRO A 60 -0.40 13.27 20.31
C PRO A 60 0.26 14.49 19.66
N GLU A 61 1.46 14.83 20.10
CA GLU A 61 2.32 15.78 19.38
C GLU A 61 2.74 15.18 18.03
N ILE A 62 2.72 15.98 16.96
CA ILE A 62 3.17 15.56 15.63
C ILE A 62 4.66 15.85 15.49
N VAL A 63 5.46 14.81 15.27
CA VAL A 63 6.92 14.88 15.11
C VAL A 63 7.32 14.51 13.68
N SER A 64 8.59 14.75 13.33
CA SER A 64 9.16 14.28 12.07
C SER A 64 9.20 12.75 12.00
N SER A 65 9.16 12.19 10.80
CA SER A 65 9.13 10.73 10.58
C SER A 65 10.45 10.04 10.94
N TYR A 66 11.53 10.81 11.12
CA TYR A 66 12.81 10.32 11.63
C TYR A 66 13.49 11.39 12.52
N GLY A 67 14.40 10.94 13.37
CA GLY A 67 15.06 11.74 14.41
C GLY A 67 14.81 11.18 15.80
N VAL A 68 15.76 11.35 16.73
CA VAL A 68 15.63 10.82 18.10
C VAL A 68 14.49 11.52 18.84
N ILE A 69 13.41 10.78 19.08
CA ILE A 69 12.22 11.22 19.84
C ILE A 69 12.44 11.04 21.35
N GLY A 70 13.09 9.93 21.70
CA GLY A 70 13.33 9.52 23.07
C GLY A 70 13.92 8.11 23.12
N ASN A 71 14.12 7.58 24.32
CA ASN A 71 14.59 6.21 24.51
C ASN A 71 13.47 5.34 25.05
N SER A 72 13.47 4.06 24.67
CA SER A 72 12.66 3.05 25.33
C SER A 72 13.07 2.90 26.80
N ASP A 73 12.08 2.69 27.66
CA ASP A 73 12.26 2.40 29.08
C ASP A 73 12.47 0.89 29.24
N ALA A 74 13.64 0.48 29.73
CA ALA A 74 14.00 -0.92 29.87
C ALA A 74 13.01 -1.71 30.75
N ALA A 75 12.45 -1.08 31.78
CA ALA A 75 11.48 -1.72 32.66
C ALA A 75 10.14 -2.01 31.96
N SER A 76 9.77 -1.19 30.97
CA SER A 76 8.52 -1.31 30.22
C SER A 76 8.69 -2.05 28.88
N PHE A 77 9.91 -2.12 28.34
CA PHE A 77 10.20 -2.65 27.02
C PHE A 77 11.38 -3.63 27.03
N LEU A 78 11.09 -4.88 27.38
CA LEU A 78 11.98 -6.05 27.16
C LEU A 78 13.40 -5.93 27.75
N GLY A 79 13.62 -5.07 28.75
CA GLY A 79 14.97 -4.81 29.28
C GLY A 79 15.87 -3.97 28.36
N VAL A 80 15.31 -3.35 27.31
CA VAL A 80 16.05 -2.63 26.27
C VAL A 80 15.93 -1.12 26.47
N THR A 81 17.07 -0.44 26.48
CA THR A 81 17.16 1.02 26.30
C THR A 81 17.76 1.30 24.94
N ALA A 82 16.93 1.77 24.01
CA ALA A 82 17.31 2.11 22.65
C ALA A 82 16.60 3.38 22.18
N PRO A 83 17.22 4.17 21.29
CA PRO A 83 16.58 5.33 20.70
C PRO A 83 15.39 4.91 19.83
N ILE A 84 14.26 5.57 20.04
CA ILE A 84 13.12 5.57 19.14
C ILE A 84 13.34 6.73 18.17
N ALA A 85 13.66 6.40 16.91
CA ALA A 85 14.17 7.38 15.96
C ALA A 85 13.53 7.35 14.57
N GLY A 86 12.50 6.53 14.36
CA GLY A 86 11.79 6.39 13.09
C GLY A 86 10.34 6.01 13.33
N ILE A 87 9.43 6.71 12.65
CA ILE A 87 7.98 6.48 12.70
C ILE A 87 7.43 6.74 11.29
N ALA A 88 6.64 5.80 10.78
CA ALA A 88 5.80 6.04 9.62
C ALA A 88 4.60 5.09 9.63
N GLY A 89 3.54 5.46 8.91
CA GLY A 89 2.47 4.55 8.52
C GLY A 89 3.06 3.41 7.70
N ASP A 90 2.47 2.22 7.78
CA ASP A 90 3.02 1.00 7.17
C ASP A 90 3.23 1.11 5.64
N GLN A 91 2.30 1.75 4.94
CA GLN A 91 2.38 1.96 3.49
C GLN A 91 3.44 3.00 3.11
N GLN A 92 3.56 4.09 3.88
CA GLN A 92 4.61 5.09 3.71
C GLN A 92 5.98 4.52 4.06
N ALA A 93 6.07 3.69 5.10
CA ALA A 93 7.27 2.95 5.43
C ALA A 93 7.66 2.00 4.30
N ALA A 94 6.71 1.32 3.63
CA ALA A 94 7.01 0.50 2.46
C ALA A 94 7.56 1.34 1.29
N LEU A 95 7.04 2.56 1.07
CA LEU A 95 7.60 3.49 0.08
C LEU A 95 9.03 3.89 0.42
N VAL A 96 9.30 4.22 1.69
CA VAL A 96 10.65 4.48 2.19
C VAL A 96 11.56 3.25 2.04
N GLY A 97 11.05 2.05 2.31
CA GLY A 97 11.79 0.79 2.17
C GLY A 97 12.13 0.44 0.72
N GLN A 98 11.35 0.93 -0.25
CA GLN A 98 11.68 0.92 -1.68
C GLN A 98 12.64 2.04 -2.08
N ALA A 99 13.15 2.80 -1.10
CA ALA A 99 13.94 4.01 -1.27
C ALA A 99 13.23 5.08 -2.11
N GLY A 100 11.91 5.17 -1.98
CA GLY A 100 11.09 6.13 -2.71
C GLY A 100 11.06 7.51 -2.06
N PHE A 101 12.20 8.21 -2.09
CA PHE A 101 12.36 9.55 -1.50
C PHE A 101 12.19 10.71 -2.50
N THR A 102 11.98 10.42 -3.78
CA THR A 102 11.91 11.44 -4.83
C THR A 102 10.59 11.40 -5.59
N PRO A 103 10.14 12.55 -6.14
CA PRO A 103 8.91 12.58 -6.94
C PRO A 103 8.92 11.55 -8.05
N GLY A 104 7.83 10.79 -8.14
CA GLY A 104 7.63 9.71 -9.08
C GLY A 104 8.21 8.36 -8.69
N ALA A 105 8.91 8.27 -7.57
CA ALA A 105 9.12 6.99 -6.94
C ALA A 105 7.77 6.36 -6.56
N THR A 106 7.66 5.06 -6.80
CA THR A 106 6.44 4.32 -6.53
C THR A 106 6.71 3.08 -5.73
N LYS A 107 5.63 2.55 -5.15
CA LYS A 107 5.60 1.19 -4.65
C LYS A 107 4.20 0.62 -4.78
N CYS A 108 4.10 -0.66 -5.12
CA CYS A 108 2.88 -1.44 -4.98
C CYS A 108 3.15 -2.62 -4.03
N THR A 109 2.49 -2.60 -2.88
CA THR A 109 2.58 -3.69 -1.91
C THR A 109 1.46 -4.68 -2.19
N TYR A 110 1.81 -5.90 -2.60
CA TYR A 110 0.86 -6.99 -2.81
C TYR A 110 0.69 -7.80 -1.51
N GLY A 111 -0.23 -7.35 -0.67
CA GLY A 111 -0.64 -8.01 0.58
C GLY A 111 -2.02 -8.67 0.44
N THR A 112 -2.81 -8.64 1.53
CA THR A 112 -4.23 -9.03 1.50
C THR A 112 -5.02 -8.21 0.46
N GLY A 113 -4.76 -6.90 0.45
CA GLY A 113 -5.07 -5.98 -0.65
C GLY A 113 -3.78 -5.43 -1.27
N SER A 114 -3.93 -4.62 -2.32
CA SER A 114 -2.80 -3.93 -2.96
C SER A 114 -2.86 -2.43 -2.72
N PHE A 115 -1.76 -1.87 -2.26
CA PHE A 115 -1.63 -0.44 -1.98
C PHE A 115 -0.54 0.16 -2.84
N LEU A 116 -0.96 0.99 -3.78
CA LEU A 116 -0.07 1.74 -4.65
C LEU A 116 0.13 3.14 -4.06
N LEU A 117 1.38 3.54 -3.85
CA LEU A 117 1.75 4.91 -3.50
C LEU A 117 2.67 5.48 -4.58
N VAL A 118 2.46 6.75 -4.93
CA VAL A 118 3.35 7.55 -5.78
C VAL A 118 3.77 8.79 -5.01
N HIS A 119 5.08 9.01 -4.86
CA HIS A 119 5.63 10.23 -4.28
C HIS A 119 5.36 11.42 -5.22
N THR A 120 4.76 12.49 -4.72
CA THR A 120 4.36 13.67 -5.52
C THR A 120 5.17 14.93 -5.20
N GLY A 121 6.24 14.80 -4.41
CA GLY A 121 7.08 15.93 -4.02
C GLY A 121 6.54 16.72 -2.83
N ASP A 122 6.84 18.02 -2.82
CA ASP A 122 6.62 18.92 -1.69
C ASP A 122 5.22 19.56 -1.65
N LYS A 123 4.33 19.15 -2.57
CA LYS A 123 2.96 19.67 -2.67
C LYS A 123 1.95 18.53 -2.65
N PRO A 124 0.83 18.70 -1.91
CA PRO A 124 -0.26 17.75 -1.96
C PRO A 124 -0.90 17.78 -3.35
N ALA A 125 -0.91 16.62 -4.02
CA ALA A 125 -1.65 16.44 -5.27
C ALA A 125 -3.11 16.12 -4.95
N ALA A 126 -4.05 16.98 -5.36
CA ALA A 126 -5.47 16.71 -5.14
C ALA A 126 -5.98 15.63 -6.09
N SER A 127 -6.76 14.68 -5.58
CA SER A 127 -7.51 13.74 -6.40
C SER A 127 -8.94 14.20 -6.62
N THR A 128 -9.45 14.00 -7.84
CA THR A 128 -10.87 14.21 -8.19
C THR A 128 -11.60 12.91 -8.52
N ARG A 129 -10.88 11.80 -8.62
CA ARG A 129 -11.36 10.50 -9.10
C ARG A 129 -11.10 9.37 -8.11
N GLY A 130 -10.95 9.71 -6.82
CA GLY A 130 -11.03 8.77 -5.71
C GLY A 130 -9.70 8.17 -5.23
N LEU A 131 -8.57 8.80 -5.55
CA LEU A 131 -7.29 8.58 -4.86
C LEU A 131 -7.26 9.38 -3.55
N LEU A 132 -6.38 8.97 -2.64
CA LEU A 132 -6.12 9.69 -1.40
C LEU A 132 -4.85 10.52 -1.53
N THR A 133 -4.92 11.79 -1.12
CA THR A 133 -3.74 12.63 -0.91
C THR A 133 -3.25 12.44 0.52
N THR A 134 -1.97 12.10 0.71
CA THR A 134 -1.41 11.78 2.03
C THR A 134 0.01 12.33 2.17
N VAL A 135 0.52 12.37 3.40
CA VAL A 135 1.94 12.67 3.65
C VAL A 135 2.73 11.40 3.37
N ALA A 136 3.81 11.51 2.60
CA ALA A 136 4.76 10.43 2.36
C ALA A 136 5.85 10.40 3.45
N LEU A 137 6.36 11.57 3.83
CA LEU A 137 7.43 11.71 4.82
C LEU A 137 7.46 13.15 5.39
N GLN A 138 7.78 13.31 6.67
CA GLN A 138 8.15 14.61 7.24
C GLN A 138 9.62 14.61 7.69
N HIS A 139 10.37 15.59 7.20
CA HIS A 139 11.79 15.78 7.49
C HIS A 139 12.03 16.55 8.80
N LEU A 140 13.27 16.51 9.29
CA LEU A 140 13.69 17.21 10.51
C LEU A 140 13.59 18.74 10.42
N ASP A 141 13.69 19.31 9.22
CA ASP A 141 13.56 20.74 8.97
C ASP A 141 12.09 21.20 8.80
N GLY A 142 11.13 20.29 9.00
CA GLY A 142 9.69 20.56 8.87
C GLY A 142 9.16 20.49 7.43
N ARG A 143 10.02 20.25 6.42
CA ARG A 143 9.55 19.95 5.06
C ARG A 143 8.76 18.64 5.05
N ARG A 144 7.76 18.58 4.18
CA ARG A 144 6.87 17.43 4.02
C ARG A 144 6.82 17.04 2.56
N ASP A 145 7.02 15.75 2.35
CA ASP A 145 6.76 15.10 1.09
C ASP A 145 5.36 14.50 1.11
N PHE A 146 4.72 14.46 -0.05
CA PHE A 146 3.37 13.97 -0.22
C PHE A 146 3.33 12.77 -1.16
N ALA A 147 2.24 12.02 -1.08
CA ALA A 147 1.96 10.93 -1.99
C ALA A 147 0.48 10.93 -2.40
N LEU A 148 0.24 10.37 -3.58
CA LEU A 148 -1.06 9.83 -3.95
C LEU A 148 -1.09 8.36 -3.58
N GLU A 149 -2.22 7.93 -3.04
CA GLU A 149 -2.46 6.55 -2.62
C GLU A 149 -3.74 6.01 -3.26
N GLY A 150 -3.63 4.82 -3.82
CA GLY A 150 -4.74 4.01 -4.32
C GLY A 150 -4.74 2.66 -3.63
N SER A 151 -5.93 2.15 -3.31
CA SER A 151 -6.09 0.88 -2.61
C SER A 151 -7.05 -0.05 -3.37
N VAL A 152 -6.60 -1.29 -3.53
CA VAL A 152 -7.38 -2.44 -3.96
C VAL A 152 -7.59 -3.33 -2.75
N PHE A 153 -8.84 -3.65 -2.41
CA PHE A 153 -9.12 -4.36 -1.16
C PHE A 153 -8.79 -5.85 -1.21
N VAL A 154 -8.91 -6.49 -2.38
CA VAL A 154 -8.87 -7.95 -2.48
C VAL A 154 -7.86 -8.39 -3.54
N THR A 155 -6.60 -8.58 -3.14
CA THR A 155 -5.56 -9.15 -4.02
C THR A 155 -5.05 -10.47 -3.48
N GLY A 156 -4.17 -10.49 -2.48
CA GLY A 156 -3.77 -11.73 -1.81
C GLY A 156 -4.94 -12.45 -1.14
N ALA A 157 -5.98 -11.72 -0.72
CA ALA A 157 -7.23 -12.30 -0.25
C ALA A 157 -7.96 -13.13 -1.33
N ALA A 158 -7.81 -12.79 -2.62
CA ALA A 158 -8.38 -13.59 -3.71
C ALA A 158 -7.69 -14.96 -3.80
N VAL A 159 -6.36 -14.99 -3.70
CA VAL A 159 -5.58 -16.25 -3.65
C VAL A 159 -5.91 -17.03 -2.38
N GLN A 160 -6.04 -16.36 -1.23
CA GLN A 160 -6.47 -16.99 0.01
C GLN A 160 -7.87 -17.61 -0.13
N TRP A 161 -8.80 -16.94 -0.81
CA TRP A 161 -10.13 -17.47 -1.07
C TRP A 161 -10.09 -18.72 -1.97
N LEU A 162 -9.18 -18.80 -2.95
CA LEU A 162 -8.97 -20.04 -3.72
C LEU A 162 -8.55 -21.23 -2.84
N ARG A 163 -7.82 -20.96 -1.74
CA ARG A 163 -7.36 -21.96 -0.77
C ARG A 163 -8.45 -22.34 0.22
N ASP A 164 -8.94 -21.36 0.97
CA ASP A 164 -9.82 -21.58 2.13
C ASP A 164 -11.28 -21.71 1.73
N GLY A 165 -11.71 -20.97 0.71
CA GLY A 165 -13.09 -20.91 0.24
C GLY A 165 -13.37 -21.94 -0.85
N LEU A 166 -12.70 -21.81 -1.99
CA LEU A 166 -12.94 -22.66 -3.15
C LEU A 166 -12.24 -24.03 -3.06
N GLY A 167 -11.14 -24.13 -2.29
CA GLY A 167 -10.42 -25.37 -2.05
C GLY A 167 -9.67 -25.94 -3.26
N ILE A 168 -9.24 -25.11 -4.21
CA ILE A 168 -8.56 -25.58 -5.45
C ILE A 168 -7.04 -25.64 -5.34
N ILE A 169 -6.49 -25.04 -4.28
CA ILE A 169 -5.08 -25.04 -3.88
C ILE A 169 -4.98 -25.30 -2.37
N ASN A 170 -3.90 -25.92 -1.89
CA ASN A 170 -3.71 -26.18 -0.44
C ASN A 170 -2.86 -25.10 0.24
N SER A 171 -2.08 -24.36 -0.53
CA SER A 171 -1.24 -23.25 -0.06
C SER A 171 -1.23 -22.12 -1.08
N ALA A 172 -0.95 -20.89 -0.63
CA ALA A 172 -0.90 -19.74 -1.55
C ALA A 172 0.20 -19.90 -2.62
N ALA A 173 1.30 -20.59 -2.31
CA ALA A 173 2.40 -20.85 -3.25
C ALA A 173 1.98 -21.76 -4.43
N GLU A 174 0.99 -22.63 -4.25
CA GLU A 174 0.51 -23.52 -5.32
C GLU A 174 -0.20 -22.78 -6.46
N VAL A 175 -0.69 -21.55 -6.23
CA VAL A 175 -1.42 -20.78 -7.24
C VAL A 175 -0.56 -20.54 -8.48
N GLU A 176 0.74 -20.31 -8.31
CA GLU A 176 1.65 -20.05 -9.42
C GLU A 176 1.81 -21.29 -10.31
N ALA A 177 2.17 -22.43 -9.72
CA ALA A 177 2.35 -23.68 -10.47
C ALA A 177 1.05 -24.10 -11.16
N LEU A 178 -0.10 -23.91 -10.50
CA LEU A 178 -1.40 -24.21 -11.06
C LEU A 178 -1.73 -23.28 -12.24
N ALA A 179 -1.55 -21.96 -12.09
CA ALA A 179 -1.79 -20.99 -13.15
C ALA A 179 -0.83 -21.13 -14.34
N ARG A 180 0.41 -21.58 -14.12
CA ARG A 180 1.40 -21.88 -15.19
C ARG A 180 1.06 -23.12 -16.00
N SER A 181 0.18 -24.00 -15.51
CA SER A 181 -0.22 -25.22 -16.24
C SER A 181 -1.12 -24.95 -17.45
N VAL A 182 -1.55 -23.70 -17.64
CA VAL A 182 -2.31 -23.22 -18.79
C VAL A 182 -1.63 -21.98 -19.38
N PRO A 183 -1.69 -21.76 -20.71
CA PRO A 183 -1.06 -20.59 -21.33
C PRO A 183 -1.73 -19.27 -20.92
N ASP A 184 -3.06 -19.30 -20.74
CA ASP A 184 -3.92 -18.16 -20.43
C ASP A 184 -5.14 -18.58 -19.58
N ALA A 185 -6.04 -17.63 -19.27
CA ALA A 185 -7.26 -17.89 -18.51
C ALA A 185 -8.38 -18.57 -19.32
N GLY A 186 -8.18 -18.91 -20.60
CA GLY A 186 -9.16 -19.63 -21.42
C GLY A 186 -10.46 -18.87 -21.63
N GLY A 187 -10.41 -17.53 -21.61
CA GLY A 187 -11.58 -16.65 -21.66
C GLY A 187 -12.28 -16.42 -20.32
N VAL A 188 -11.86 -17.11 -19.24
CA VAL A 188 -12.35 -16.88 -17.88
C VAL A 188 -11.87 -15.52 -17.38
N VAL A 189 -12.78 -14.76 -16.78
CA VAL A 189 -12.48 -13.49 -16.12
C VAL A 189 -12.96 -13.58 -14.69
N PHE A 190 -12.11 -13.17 -13.75
CA PHE A 190 -12.47 -13.02 -12.35
C PHE A 190 -12.46 -11.55 -11.96
N VAL A 191 -13.53 -11.09 -11.31
CA VAL A 191 -13.59 -9.81 -10.60
C VAL A 191 -13.60 -10.14 -9.11
N PRO A 192 -12.52 -9.88 -8.35
CA PRO A 192 -12.38 -10.31 -6.97
C PRO A 192 -13.06 -9.35 -5.97
N ALA A 193 -14.24 -8.83 -6.30
CA ALA A 193 -15.05 -7.97 -5.43
C ALA A 193 -15.70 -8.73 -4.24
N LEU A 194 -14.95 -9.61 -3.58
CA LEU A 194 -15.43 -10.48 -2.48
C LEU A 194 -15.98 -9.67 -1.29
N THR A 195 -15.53 -8.42 -1.15
CA THR A 195 -15.96 -7.46 -0.13
C THR A 195 -16.36 -6.11 -0.72
N GLY A 196 -16.82 -6.09 -1.98
CA GLY A 196 -17.03 -4.86 -2.74
C GLY A 196 -15.78 -4.41 -3.52
N LEU A 197 -15.91 -3.32 -4.28
CA LEU A 197 -14.85 -2.71 -5.06
C LEU A 197 -14.31 -1.45 -4.38
N GLY A 198 -12.98 -1.32 -4.35
CA GLY A 198 -12.28 -0.11 -3.94
C GLY A 198 -12.12 0.88 -5.09
N ALA A 199 -11.06 1.68 -5.07
CA ALA A 199 -10.74 2.57 -6.19
C ALA A 199 -10.46 1.76 -7.48
N PRO A 200 -10.87 2.25 -8.67
CA PRO A 200 -11.56 3.53 -8.92
C PRO A 200 -13.09 3.48 -8.74
N ASP A 201 -13.70 2.30 -8.67
CA ASP A 201 -15.15 2.14 -8.83
C ASP A 201 -15.96 2.47 -7.57
N TRP A 202 -15.41 2.26 -6.37
CA TRP A 202 -16.01 2.58 -5.07
C TRP A 202 -17.45 2.07 -4.87
N ASP A 203 -17.67 0.80 -5.20
CA ASP A 203 -18.98 0.13 -5.05
C ASP A 203 -18.95 -0.92 -3.92
N PRO A 204 -19.47 -0.61 -2.72
CA PRO A 204 -19.56 -1.58 -1.62
C PRO A 204 -20.61 -2.68 -1.87
N SER A 205 -21.52 -2.49 -2.82
CA SER A 205 -22.56 -3.46 -3.20
C SER A 205 -22.08 -4.49 -4.22
N ALA A 206 -20.95 -4.23 -4.90
CA ALA A 206 -20.35 -5.16 -5.84
C ALA A 206 -19.99 -6.50 -5.18
N ARG A 207 -20.05 -7.60 -5.94
CA ARG A 207 -19.70 -8.94 -5.44
C ARG A 207 -18.80 -9.69 -6.42
N GLY A 208 -18.03 -10.64 -5.89
CA GLY A 208 -17.12 -11.45 -6.68
C GLY A 208 -17.82 -12.14 -7.86
N LEU A 209 -17.27 -12.01 -9.06
CA LEU A 209 -17.84 -12.53 -10.30
C LEU A 209 -16.80 -13.34 -11.08
N ILE A 210 -17.11 -14.59 -11.39
CA ILE A 210 -16.36 -15.39 -12.37
C ILE A 210 -17.26 -15.57 -13.60
N ILE A 211 -16.81 -15.11 -14.77
CA ILE A 211 -17.56 -15.18 -16.04
C ILE A 211 -16.67 -15.74 -17.16
N GLY A 212 -17.27 -16.20 -18.26
CA GLY A 212 -16.55 -16.75 -19.41
C GLY A 212 -16.22 -18.24 -19.31
N ILE A 213 -16.86 -18.96 -18.37
CA ILE A 213 -16.68 -20.41 -18.21
C ILE A 213 -17.23 -21.16 -19.43
N THR A 214 -16.43 -22.10 -19.93
CA THR A 214 -16.82 -23.08 -20.97
C THR A 214 -16.64 -24.50 -20.46
N ARG A 215 -17.04 -25.50 -21.26
CA ARG A 215 -16.81 -26.92 -20.92
C ARG A 215 -15.33 -27.30 -20.79
N ALA A 216 -14.42 -26.53 -21.37
CA ALA A 216 -12.97 -26.76 -21.30
C ALA A 216 -12.30 -26.09 -20.09
N THR A 217 -13.03 -25.24 -19.36
CA THR A 217 -12.49 -24.52 -18.20
C THR A 217 -12.07 -25.50 -17.11
N THR A 218 -10.94 -25.21 -16.46
CA THR A 218 -10.36 -26.01 -15.39
C THR A 218 -10.01 -25.11 -14.20
N LYS A 219 -9.67 -25.72 -13.05
CA LYS A 219 -9.17 -24.95 -11.90
C LYS A 219 -7.90 -24.14 -12.20
N ALA A 220 -7.10 -24.55 -13.18
CA ALA A 220 -5.92 -23.81 -13.62
C ALA A 220 -6.28 -22.48 -14.29
N HIS A 221 -7.33 -22.48 -15.12
CA HIS A 221 -7.84 -21.26 -15.73
C HIS A 221 -8.40 -20.28 -14.69
N ILE A 222 -9.03 -20.76 -13.62
CA ILE A 222 -9.51 -19.92 -12.50
C ILE A 222 -8.33 -19.33 -11.72
N ALA A 223 -7.30 -20.14 -11.41
CA ALA A 223 -6.09 -19.64 -10.77
C ALA A 223 -5.39 -18.58 -11.64
N ARG A 224 -5.32 -18.79 -12.96
CA ARG A 224 -4.76 -17.82 -13.91
C ARG A 224 -5.59 -16.53 -13.96
N ALA A 225 -6.91 -16.63 -14.11
CA ALA A 225 -7.82 -15.48 -14.09
C ALA A 225 -7.72 -14.67 -12.78
N THR A 226 -7.37 -15.32 -11.66
CA THR A 226 -7.16 -14.64 -10.38
C THR A 226 -5.89 -13.79 -10.39
N LEU A 227 -4.78 -14.29 -10.95
CA LEU A 227 -3.56 -13.49 -11.09
C LEU A 227 -3.74 -12.36 -12.12
N ASP A 228 -4.43 -12.64 -13.23
CA ASP A 228 -4.77 -11.63 -14.24
C ASP A 228 -5.63 -10.50 -13.62
N ALA A 229 -6.62 -10.85 -12.80
CA ALA A 229 -7.47 -9.89 -12.11
C ALA A 229 -6.69 -8.95 -11.18
N ILE A 230 -5.80 -9.50 -10.35
CA ILE A 230 -4.93 -8.70 -9.47
C ILE A 230 -4.10 -7.70 -10.29
N ALA A 231 -3.56 -8.15 -11.44
CA ALA A 231 -2.78 -7.29 -12.30
C ALA A 231 -3.64 -6.17 -12.93
N TYR A 232 -4.86 -6.48 -13.35
CA TYR A 232 -5.79 -5.50 -13.93
C TYR A 232 -6.29 -4.46 -12.92
N GLU A 233 -6.53 -4.85 -11.67
CA GLU A 233 -6.87 -3.88 -10.61
C GLU A 233 -5.73 -2.87 -10.39
N VAL A 234 -4.47 -3.33 -10.45
CA VAL A 234 -3.31 -2.44 -10.36
C VAL A 234 -3.15 -1.59 -11.62
N VAL A 235 -3.50 -2.09 -12.82
CA VAL A 235 -3.53 -1.29 -14.05
C VAL A 235 -4.50 -0.12 -13.89
N ASP A 236 -5.72 -0.36 -13.41
CA ASP A 236 -6.70 0.71 -13.17
C ASP A 236 -6.16 1.78 -12.21
N LEU A 237 -5.50 1.36 -11.12
CA LEU A 237 -4.89 2.30 -10.18
C LEU A 237 -3.73 3.09 -10.79
N VAL A 238 -2.85 2.44 -11.56
CA VAL A 238 -1.72 3.11 -12.22
C VAL A 238 -2.22 4.13 -13.24
N GLU A 239 -3.20 3.77 -14.06
CA GLU A 239 -3.78 4.68 -15.06
C GLU A 239 -4.49 5.87 -14.39
N LEU A 240 -5.21 5.62 -13.29
CA LEU A 240 -5.79 6.68 -12.47
C LEU A 240 -4.70 7.62 -11.90
N MET A 241 -3.60 7.06 -11.39
CA MET A 241 -2.48 7.84 -10.86
C MET A 241 -1.74 8.64 -11.92
N ARG A 242 -1.53 8.08 -13.12
CA ARG A 242 -0.95 8.82 -14.26
C ARG A 242 -1.83 10.00 -14.63
N ALA A 243 -3.15 9.80 -14.62
CA ALA A 243 -4.11 10.82 -15.00
C ALA A 243 -4.29 11.94 -13.95
N GLU A 244 -3.98 11.71 -12.67
CA GLU A 244 -4.18 12.70 -11.59
C GLU A 244 -2.89 13.21 -10.94
N GLY A 245 -1.84 12.40 -10.87
CA GLY A 245 -0.60 12.73 -10.17
C GLY A 245 0.37 13.60 -10.96
N GLY A 246 0.18 13.73 -12.27
CA GLY A 246 1.12 14.47 -13.13
C GLY A 246 2.54 13.85 -13.14
N VAL A 247 2.66 12.58 -12.77
CA VAL A 247 3.92 11.83 -12.74
C VAL A 247 3.94 10.77 -13.83
N ASP A 248 5.03 10.73 -14.60
CA ASP A 248 5.35 9.66 -15.53
C ASP A 248 5.87 8.41 -14.79
N LEU A 249 5.03 7.38 -14.69
CA LEU A 249 5.40 6.11 -14.06
C LEU A 249 6.20 5.22 -15.03
N ARG A 250 7.52 5.16 -14.82
CA ARG A 250 8.46 4.41 -15.68
C ARG A 250 8.76 2.99 -15.22
N VAL A 251 8.67 2.73 -13.92
CA VAL A 251 8.90 1.42 -13.31
C VAL A 251 7.93 1.27 -12.15
N LEU A 252 7.34 0.08 -12.01
CA LEU A 252 6.55 -0.26 -10.83
C LEU A 252 7.42 -1.03 -9.86
N ALA A 253 7.80 -0.41 -8.74
CA ALA A 253 8.50 -1.13 -7.68
C ALA A 253 7.49 -1.95 -6.88
N VAL A 254 7.78 -3.23 -6.62
CA VAL A 254 6.83 -4.14 -5.97
C VAL A 254 7.42 -4.86 -4.76
N ASP A 255 6.56 -5.12 -3.78
CA ASP A 255 6.86 -5.85 -2.56
C ASP A 255 5.60 -6.55 -2.01
N GLY A 256 5.71 -7.16 -0.83
CA GLY A 256 4.64 -7.94 -0.22
C GLY A 256 4.66 -9.41 -0.61
N GLY A 257 3.86 -10.21 0.10
CA GLY A 257 3.88 -11.67 -0.01
C GLY A 257 3.48 -12.20 -1.40
N ALA A 258 2.51 -11.55 -2.05
CA ALA A 258 2.07 -11.97 -3.38
C ALA A 258 3.09 -11.61 -4.48
N ALA A 259 3.97 -10.63 -4.27
CA ALA A 259 5.06 -10.32 -5.20
C ALA A 259 6.13 -11.43 -5.29
N ALA A 260 6.11 -12.41 -4.38
CA ALA A 260 6.95 -13.61 -4.51
C ALA A 260 6.59 -14.50 -5.72
N ASN A 261 5.41 -14.29 -6.32
CA ASN A 261 4.93 -15.03 -7.48
C ASN A 261 5.48 -14.40 -8.78
N ASP A 262 6.45 -15.08 -9.41
CA ASP A 262 7.10 -14.59 -10.63
C ASP A 262 6.11 -14.46 -11.80
N LEU A 263 5.10 -15.33 -11.86
CA LEU A 263 4.05 -15.24 -12.88
C LEU A 263 3.22 -13.97 -12.70
N LEU A 264 2.84 -13.62 -11.46
CA LEU A 264 2.10 -12.39 -11.18
C LEU A 264 2.93 -11.15 -11.58
N CYS A 265 4.20 -11.10 -11.19
CA CYS A 265 5.08 -9.98 -11.58
C CYS A 265 5.21 -9.86 -13.10
N GLN A 266 5.36 -10.98 -13.81
CA GLN A 266 5.42 -10.97 -15.27
C GLN A 266 4.10 -10.55 -15.93
N ILE A 267 2.95 -11.04 -15.44
CA ILE A 267 1.63 -10.61 -15.92
C ILE A 267 1.50 -9.10 -15.72
N GLN A 268 1.84 -8.60 -14.53
CA GLN A 268 1.76 -7.18 -14.20
C GLN A 268 2.60 -6.31 -15.15
N ALA A 269 3.85 -6.72 -15.44
CA ALA A 269 4.70 -6.02 -16.39
C ALA A 269 4.07 -6.01 -17.79
N ASN A 270 3.59 -7.17 -18.26
CA ASN A 270 2.96 -7.31 -19.57
C ASN A 270 1.67 -6.48 -19.69
N THR A 271 0.86 -6.37 -18.63
CA THR A 271 -0.40 -5.62 -18.67
C THR A 271 -0.18 -4.12 -18.54
N LEU A 272 0.83 -3.67 -17.80
CA LEU A 272 1.14 -2.23 -17.64
C LEU A 272 2.00 -1.67 -18.79
N GLY A 273 2.80 -2.51 -19.45
CA GLY A 273 3.75 -2.06 -20.46
C GLY A 273 4.98 -1.34 -19.90
N ILE A 274 5.27 -1.50 -18.61
CA ILE A 274 6.48 -0.96 -17.97
C ILE A 274 7.17 -2.06 -17.14
N PRO A 275 8.47 -1.93 -16.87
CA PRO A 275 9.17 -2.87 -16.01
C PRO A 275 8.55 -2.93 -14.61
N VAL A 276 8.47 -4.15 -14.08
CA VAL A 276 8.14 -4.41 -12.67
C VAL A 276 9.41 -4.80 -11.96
N ASP A 277 9.79 -4.04 -10.94
CA ASP A 277 11.04 -4.24 -10.21
C ASP A 277 10.75 -4.72 -8.78
N ARG A 278 11.02 -6.00 -8.52
CA ARG A 278 10.75 -6.62 -7.23
C ARG A 278 11.89 -6.36 -6.26
N SER A 279 11.55 -5.83 -5.08
CA SER A 279 12.53 -5.66 -4.00
C SER A 279 13.16 -7.01 -3.62
N ALA A 280 14.46 -6.99 -3.29
CA ALA A 280 15.14 -8.16 -2.73
C ALA A 280 14.64 -8.50 -1.31
N GLN A 281 14.14 -7.50 -0.58
CA GLN A 281 13.46 -7.67 0.69
C GLN A 281 11.95 -7.41 0.49
N LEU A 282 11.13 -8.45 0.59
CA LEU A 282 9.67 -8.31 0.43
C LEU A 282 9.00 -7.62 1.62
N GLN A 283 9.64 -7.62 2.79
CA GLN A 283 9.19 -6.88 3.98
C GLN A 283 9.71 -5.43 3.98
N THR A 284 9.36 -4.67 2.94
CA THR A 284 9.81 -3.28 2.77
C THR A 284 9.27 -2.35 3.86
N THR A 285 8.10 -2.63 4.43
CA THR A 285 7.56 -1.88 5.59
C THR A 285 8.53 -1.86 6.76
N GLY A 286 9.02 -3.04 7.18
CA GLY A 286 9.98 -3.14 8.27
C GLY A 286 11.33 -2.53 7.91
N LEU A 287 11.76 -2.72 6.65
CA LEU A 287 12.99 -2.11 6.13
C LEU A 287 12.93 -0.58 6.15
N GLY A 288 11.81 0.01 5.74
CA GLY A 288 11.63 1.46 5.74
C GLY A 288 11.61 2.05 7.15
N ALA A 289 10.96 1.39 8.11
CA ALA A 289 11.03 1.78 9.51
C ALA A 289 12.48 1.74 10.03
N ALA A 290 13.26 0.73 9.65
CA ALA A 290 14.67 0.63 10.00
C ALA A 290 15.53 1.71 9.32
N PHE A 291 15.24 2.05 8.05
CA PHE A 291 15.89 3.17 7.34
C PHE A 291 15.62 4.50 8.02
N LEU A 292 14.38 4.79 8.42
CA LEU A 292 14.04 6.01 9.16
C LEU A 292 14.76 6.06 10.51
N ALA A 293 14.75 4.98 11.28
CA ALA A 293 15.46 4.93 12.56
C ALA A 293 16.98 5.09 12.37
N GLY A 294 17.54 4.52 11.31
CA GLY A 294 18.95 4.67 10.95
C GLY A 294 19.31 6.09 10.53
N LEU A 295 18.49 6.75 9.71
CA LEU A 295 18.65 8.18 9.41
C LEU A 295 18.58 9.02 10.69
N GLY A 296 17.60 8.73 11.55
CA GLY A 296 17.41 9.44 12.81
C GLY A 296 18.54 9.28 13.82
N THR A 297 19.35 8.21 13.70
CA THR A 297 20.48 7.90 14.60
C THR A 297 21.85 8.08 13.96
N GLY A 298 21.92 8.43 12.67
CA GLY A 298 23.17 8.64 11.94
C GLY A 298 23.85 7.33 11.46
N VAL A 299 23.09 6.25 11.27
CA VAL A 299 23.58 5.05 10.56
C VAL A 299 23.75 5.34 9.06
N TRP A 300 22.87 6.18 8.52
CA TRP A 300 22.96 6.75 7.17
C TRP A 300 22.95 8.27 7.28
N ASP A 301 23.71 8.93 6.42
CA ASP A 301 23.88 10.39 6.44
C ASP A 301 22.74 11.12 5.71
N SER A 302 22.11 10.47 4.72
CA SER A 302 21.07 11.10 3.91
C SER A 302 20.13 10.11 3.21
N THR A 303 19.00 10.61 2.74
CA THR A 303 18.09 9.86 1.86
C THR A 303 18.76 9.44 0.55
N ASP A 304 19.70 10.24 0.03
CA ASP A 304 20.44 9.93 -1.20
C ASP A 304 21.33 8.70 -1.03
N GLU A 305 21.93 8.53 0.14
CA GLU A 305 22.68 7.32 0.46
C GLU A 305 21.77 6.08 0.41
N LEU A 306 20.58 6.18 1.02
CA LEU A 306 19.60 5.09 1.06
C LEU A 306 19.07 4.69 -0.32
N ILE A 307 18.90 5.64 -1.26
CA ILE A 307 18.51 5.33 -2.65
C ILE A 307 19.46 4.31 -3.28
N ASN A 308 20.76 4.38 -2.98
CA ASN A 308 21.76 3.47 -3.52
C ASN A 308 21.81 2.09 -2.82
N THR A 309 21.12 1.96 -1.68
CA THR A 309 21.05 0.69 -0.92
C THR A 309 19.96 -0.25 -1.41
N ARG A 310 18.98 0.24 -2.19
CA ARG A 310 17.90 -0.59 -2.74
C ARG A 310 18.51 -1.72 -3.58
N ARG A 311 18.02 -2.95 -3.34
CA ARG A 311 18.39 -4.15 -4.09
C ARG A 311 17.16 -4.76 -4.72
N SER A 312 17.29 -5.18 -5.98
CA SER A 312 16.27 -5.91 -6.71
C SER A 312 16.52 -7.42 -6.60
N SER A 313 15.45 -8.22 -6.47
CA SER A 313 15.52 -9.68 -6.66
C SER A 313 15.19 -10.11 -8.09
N GLY A 314 14.79 -9.17 -8.95
CA GLY A 314 14.42 -9.43 -10.33
C GLY A 314 13.63 -8.28 -10.94
N ILE A 315 13.98 -7.95 -12.18
CA ILE A 315 13.22 -7.01 -13.01
C ILE A 315 12.50 -7.82 -14.07
N PHE A 316 11.19 -7.64 -14.14
CA PHE A 316 10.31 -8.29 -15.11
C PHE A 316 10.03 -7.29 -16.21
N GLU A 317 10.65 -7.52 -17.37
CA GLU A 317 10.47 -6.66 -18.54
C GLU A 317 9.11 -6.93 -19.21
N PRO A 318 8.41 -5.89 -19.69
CA PRO A 318 7.14 -6.06 -20.35
C PRO A 318 7.31 -6.75 -21.71
N GLY A 319 6.43 -7.71 -21.99
CA GLY A 319 6.18 -8.19 -23.35
C GLY A 319 5.30 -7.25 -24.17
N GLU A 320 4.71 -7.77 -25.24
CA GLU A 320 3.71 -7.04 -26.02
C GLU A 320 2.44 -6.80 -25.18
N VAL A 321 2.04 -5.53 -25.06
CA VAL A 321 0.84 -5.14 -24.31
C VAL A 321 -0.39 -5.37 -25.17
N SER A 322 -1.30 -6.23 -24.72
CA SER A 322 -2.61 -6.39 -25.34
C SER A 322 -3.72 -5.75 -24.47
N PRO A 323 -4.44 -4.74 -24.98
CA PRO A 323 -5.51 -4.08 -24.22
C PRO A 323 -6.78 -4.95 -24.11
N GLU A 324 -6.91 -6.01 -24.91
CA GLU A 324 -8.15 -6.80 -24.99
C GLU A 324 -8.52 -7.48 -23.67
N GLY A 325 -7.52 -7.99 -22.94
CA GLY A 325 -7.74 -8.67 -21.67
C GLY A 325 -8.26 -7.72 -20.59
N HIS A 326 -7.63 -6.54 -20.46
CA HIS A 326 -8.05 -5.50 -19.52
C HIS A 326 -9.43 -4.94 -19.87
N ALA A 327 -9.71 -4.69 -21.16
CA ALA A 327 -11.03 -4.23 -21.61
C ALA A 327 -12.14 -5.24 -21.28
N ARG A 328 -11.88 -6.54 -21.49
CA ARG A 328 -12.82 -7.62 -21.12
C ARG A 328 -13.01 -7.70 -19.61
N TRP A 329 -11.95 -7.51 -18.85
CA TRP A 329 -12.04 -7.45 -17.39
C TRP A 329 -12.87 -6.26 -16.91
N ARG A 330 -12.70 -5.06 -17.49
CA ARG A 330 -13.56 -3.89 -17.19
C ARG A 330 -15.04 -4.12 -17.53
N ASP A 331 -15.36 -4.84 -18.62
CA ASP A 331 -16.74 -5.25 -18.90
C ASP A 331 -17.30 -6.18 -17.81
N ALA A 332 -16.48 -7.12 -17.32
CA ALA A 332 -16.88 -7.98 -16.21
C ALA A 332 -17.06 -7.19 -14.90
N VAL A 333 -16.21 -6.18 -14.63
CA VAL A 333 -16.36 -5.28 -13.47
C VAL A 333 -17.74 -4.64 -13.47
N GLN A 334 -18.19 -4.08 -14.60
CA GLN A 334 -19.53 -3.46 -14.70
C GLN A 334 -20.65 -4.45 -14.37
N ARG A 335 -20.53 -5.71 -14.80
CA ARG A 335 -21.49 -6.77 -14.50
C ARG A 335 -21.49 -7.22 -13.03
N SER A 336 -20.43 -6.89 -12.28
CA SER A 336 -20.29 -7.23 -10.86
C SER A 336 -20.88 -6.18 -9.91
N THR A 337 -21.15 -4.97 -10.42
CA THR A 337 -21.67 -3.84 -9.63
C THR A 337 -23.14 -3.98 -9.27
N ASN A 338 -23.58 -3.23 -8.26
CA ASN A 338 -24.99 -3.13 -7.84
C ASN A 338 -25.65 -4.49 -7.56
N TRP A 339 -24.88 -5.46 -7.08
CA TRP A 339 -25.35 -6.84 -6.91
C TRP A 339 -26.10 -7.04 -5.59
N ALA A 340 -25.49 -6.64 -4.47
CA ALA A 340 -26.13 -6.72 -3.17
C ALA A 340 -27.12 -5.57 -2.99
N SER A 341 -28.36 -5.89 -2.62
CA SER A 341 -29.29 -4.88 -2.10
C SER A 341 -28.88 -4.52 -0.67
N ASN A 342 -28.80 -3.22 -0.36
CA ASN A 342 -28.67 -2.74 1.02
C ASN A 342 -29.82 -3.23 1.89
#